data_AF-A6VC95-F1
#
_entry.id   AF-A6VC95-F1
#
_cell.length_a   1.000
_cell.length_b   1.000
_cell.length_c   1.000
_cell.angle_alpha   90.00
_cell.angle_beta   90.00
_cell.angle_gamma   90.00
#
_symmetry.space_group_name_H-M   'P 1'
#
loop_
_entity.id
_entity.type
_entity.pdbx_description
1 polymer ?
#
loop_
_entity_poly.entity_id
_entity_poly.type
_entity_poly.pdbx_seq_one_letter_code
_entity_poly.pdbx_strand_id
1 'polypeptide(L)'
;MQQAEEQKRGRGRRPASELAEKRDREIAALAAAVAKQQQRLEELKEAQRKAQKAARRTYLNQRKFAVGGLAQIAGLLEADAGFVLGAMLVIADQRERDGTWPSSVFLQYKARGDAVLAARAAARKGRKQTDDDDEDDTEVEAVAALSQESRYQEGTS
;
A
#
# COMPACT_ATOMS: atom_id res chain seq x y z
N MET A 1 20.04 -62.07 58.47
CA MET A 1 20.02 -60.63 58.79
C MET A 1 20.92 -59.76 57.89
N GLN A 2 21.65 -60.31 56.91
CA GLN A 2 22.53 -59.51 56.01
C GLN A 2 21.93 -59.20 54.62
N GLN A 3 20.79 -59.79 54.25
CA GLN A 3 20.15 -59.54 52.93
C GLN A 3 19.16 -58.36 52.92
N ALA A 4 18.91 -57.73 54.08
CA ALA A 4 17.95 -56.62 54.20
C ALA A 4 18.62 -55.22 54.10
N GLU A 5 19.95 -55.12 54.16
CA GLU A 5 20.66 -53.84 54.10
C GLU A 5 21.13 -53.44 52.69
N GLU A 6 21.24 -54.40 51.75
CA GLU A 6 21.61 -54.08 50.36
C GLU A 6 20.46 -53.45 49.55
N GLN A 7 19.21 -53.68 49.93
CA GLN A 7 18.06 -53.11 49.22
C GLN A 7 17.79 -51.62 49.53
N LYS A 8 18.51 -51.01 50.47
CA LYS A 8 18.33 -49.60 50.87
C LYS A 8 19.38 -48.63 50.32
N ARG A 9 20.39 -49.10 49.56
CA ARG A 9 21.44 -48.22 48.99
C ARG A 9 21.17 -47.72 47.57
N GLY A 10 20.09 -48.18 46.93
CA GLY A 10 19.72 -47.81 45.56
C GLY A 10 18.69 -46.68 45.42
N ARG A 11 18.43 -45.90 46.48
CA ARG A 11 17.46 -44.78 46.43
C ARG A 11 18.19 -43.46 46.61
N GLY A 12 18.47 -42.74 45.51
CA GLY A 12 18.81 -41.32 45.66
C GLY A 12 19.63 -40.65 44.56
N ARG A 13 20.04 -41.34 43.50
CA ARG A 13 20.75 -40.67 42.40
C ARG A 13 20.24 -41.17 41.07
N ARG A 14 19.24 -40.47 40.50
CA ARG A 14 19.03 -40.54 39.04
C ARG A 14 20.38 -40.22 38.41
N PRO A 15 20.93 -41.08 37.53
CA PRO A 15 22.25 -40.83 36.98
C PRO A 15 22.18 -39.49 36.24
N ALA A 16 23.15 -38.62 36.49
CA ALA A 16 23.17 -37.28 35.91
C ALA A 16 23.00 -37.30 34.38
N SER A 17 23.34 -38.42 33.73
CA SER A 17 23.10 -38.72 32.32
C SER A 17 21.63 -38.75 31.93
N GLU A 18 20.71 -39.32 32.72
CA GLU A 18 19.28 -39.36 32.37
C GLU A 18 18.60 -37.99 32.46
N LEU A 19 19.05 -37.16 33.41
CA LEU A 19 18.59 -35.77 33.51
C LEU A 19 19.19 -34.94 32.38
N ALA A 20 20.47 -35.15 32.04
CA ALA A 20 21.11 -34.51 30.89
C ALA A 20 20.41 -34.87 29.57
N GLU A 21 20.15 -36.15 29.30
CA GLU A 21 19.42 -36.58 28.09
C GLU A 21 18.01 -35.99 27.99
N LYS A 22 17.31 -35.85 29.12
CA LYS A 22 15.99 -35.19 29.13
C LYS A 22 16.10 -33.70 28.80
N ARG A 23 17.12 -33.02 29.33
CA ARG A 23 17.40 -31.61 29.00
C ARG A 23 17.83 -31.45 27.56
N ASP A 24 18.65 -32.35 27.01
CA ASP A 24 19.07 -32.32 25.61
C ASP A 24 17.88 -32.52 24.66
N ARG A 25 16.94 -33.43 25.00
CA ARG A 25 15.70 -33.60 24.24
C ARG A 25 14.78 -32.38 24.33
N GLU A 26 14.70 -31.74 25.51
CA GLU A 26 13.93 -30.51 25.71
C GLU A 26 14.53 -29.34 24.93
N ILE A 27 15.86 -29.18 24.95
CA ILE A 27 16.61 -28.19 24.16
C ILE A 27 16.40 -28.45 22.66
N ALA A 28 16.50 -29.69 22.19
CA ALA A 28 16.26 -30.05 20.80
C ALA A 28 14.82 -29.76 20.36
N ALA A 29 13.83 -30.05 21.21
CA ALA A 29 12.43 -29.74 20.95
C ALA A 29 12.18 -28.22 20.88
N LEU A 30 12.78 -27.45 21.78
CA LEU A 30 12.72 -25.98 21.75
C LEU A 30 13.43 -25.41 20.52
N ALA A 31 14.59 -25.94 20.15
CA ALA A 31 15.32 -25.54 18.94
C ALA A 31 14.50 -25.83 17.67
N ALA A 32 13.83 -26.98 17.59
CA ALA A 32 12.94 -27.31 16.48
C ALA A 32 11.71 -26.38 16.42
N ALA A 33 11.15 -26.02 17.58
CA ALA A 33 10.05 -25.06 17.66
C ALA A 33 10.48 -23.65 17.18
N VAL A 34 11.67 -23.19 17.59
CA VAL A 34 12.25 -21.92 17.14
C VAL A 34 12.52 -21.93 15.64
N ALA A 35 13.09 -23.01 15.10
CA ALA A 35 13.33 -23.14 13.66
C ALA A 35 12.02 -23.06 12.86
N LYS A 36 10.95 -23.73 13.34
CA LYS A 36 9.62 -23.64 12.72
C LYS A 36 9.03 -22.23 12.77
N GLN A 37 9.22 -21.52 13.89
CA GLN A 37 8.77 -20.14 14.00
C GLN A 37 9.56 -19.19 13.09
N GLN A 38 10.87 -19.41 12.94
CA GLN A 38 11.72 -18.65 12.02
C GLN A 38 11.30 -18.85 10.57
N GLN A 39 11.05 -20.09 10.15
CA GLN A 39 10.51 -20.39 8.81
C GLN A 39 9.18 -19.68 8.56
N ARG A 40 8.24 -19.74 9.52
CA ARG A 40 6.96 -19.04 9.40
C ARG A 40 7.14 -17.52 9.31
N LEU A 41 8.10 -16.96 10.04
CA LEU A 41 8.42 -15.53 10.00
C LEU A 41 9.01 -15.15 8.64
N GLU A 42 9.88 -15.98 8.08
CA GLU A 42 10.45 -15.80 6.73
C GLU A 42 9.37 -15.87 5.65
N GLU A 43 8.48 -16.88 5.70
CA GLU A 43 7.33 -17.00 4.81
C GLU A 43 6.42 -15.76 4.86
N LEU A 44 6.14 -15.24 6.07
CA LEU A 44 5.35 -14.02 6.23
C LEU A 44 6.05 -12.78 5.64
N LYS A 45 7.38 -12.66 5.83
CA LYS A 45 8.17 -11.58 5.21
C LYS A 45 8.16 -11.70 3.69
N GLU A 46 8.28 -12.90 3.14
CA GLU A 46 8.18 -13.12 1.70
C GLU A 46 6.79 -12.79 1.16
N ALA A 47 5.73 -13.22 1.84
CA ALA A 47 4.36 -12.91 1.49
C ALA A 47 4.12 -11.39 1.50
N GLN A 48 4.63 -10.68 2.51
CA GLN A 48 4.58 -9.22 2.59
C GLN A 48 5.33 -8.57 1.41
N ARG A 49 6.55 -9.01 1.10
CA ARG A 49 7.32 -8.51 -0.05
C ARG A 49 6.59 -8.75 -1.38
N LYS A 50 5.98 -9.92 -1.55
CA LYS A 50 5.16 -10.26 -2.73
C LYS A 50 3.92 -9.35 -2.82
N ALA A 51 3.21 -9.14 -1.71
CA ALA A 51 2.06 -8.25 -1.63
C ALA A 51 2.42 -6.79 -1.95
N GLN A 52 3.52 -6.28 -1.40
CA GLN A 52 4.01 -4.92 -1.71
C GLN A 52 4.37 -4.75 -3.19
N LYS A 53 5.07 -5.74 -3.78
CA LYS A 53 5.37 -5.72 -5.22
C LYS A 53 4.10 -5.73 -6.08
N ALA A 54 3.11 -6.54 -5.70
CA ALA A 54 1.83 -6.60 -6.39
C ALA A 54 1.08 -5.26 -6.29
N ALA A 55 0.98 -4.68 -5.10
CA ALA A 55 0.37 -3.37 -4.88
C ALA A 55 1.05 -2.26 -5.68
N ARG A 56 2.39 -2.23 -5.69
CA ARG A 56 3.17 -1.28 -6.51
C ARG A 56 2.89 -1.43 -7.99
N ARG A 57 2.79 -2.66 -8.50
CA ARG A 57 2.45 -2.93 -9.90
C ARG A 57 1.05 -2.42 -10.24
N THR A 58 0.06 -2.69 -9.39
CA THR A 58 -1.32 -2.22 -9.58
C THR A 58 -1.37 -0.70 -9.62
N TYR A 59 -0.70 -0.02 -8.68
CA TYR A 59 -0.61 1.43 -8.66
C TYR A 59 0.02 2.01 -9.94
N LEU A 60 1.14 1.44 -10.39
CA LEU A 60 1.81 1.89 -11.61
C LEU A 60 0.93 1.67 -12.84
N ASN A 61 0.23 0.55 -12.94
CA ASN A 61 -0.68 0.28 -14.05
C ASN A 61 -1.86 1.25 -14.05
N GLN A 62 -2.50 1.48 -12.90
CA GLN A 62 -3.57 2.48 -12.77
C GLN A 62 -3.09 3.86 -13.23
N ARG A 63 -1.88 4.28 -12.85
CA ARG A 63 -1.31 5.55 -13.33
C ARG A 63 -1.08 5.57 -14.83
N LYS A 64 -0.55 4.49 -15.42
CA LYS A 64 -0.37 4.38 -16.88
C LYS A 64 -1.71 4.49 -17.61
N PHE A 65 -2.74 3.80 -17.12
CA PHE A 65 -4.10 3.89 -17.68
C PHE A 65 -4.69 5.29 -17.56
N ALA A 66 -4.52 5.95 -16.41
CA ALA A 66 -4.97 7.32 -16.22
C ALA A 66 -4.32 8.28 -17.21
N VAL A 67 -2.99 8.17 -17.42
CA VAL A 67 -2.27 8.98 -18.42
C VAL A 67 -2.76 8.69 -19.85
N GLY A 68 -3.01 7.42 -20.20
CA GLY A 68 -3.62 7.07 -21.47
C GLY A 68 -5.02 7.67 -21.65
N GLY A 69 -5.83 7.70 -20.60
CA GLY A 69 -7.13 8.37 -20.58
C GLY A 69 -7.02 9.89 -20.79
N LEU A 70 -5.97 10.53 -20.26
CA LEU A 70 -5.70 11.94 -20.53
C LEU A 70 -5.34 12.18 -22.00
N ALA A 71 -4.56 11.29 -22.61
CA ALA A 71 -4.25 11.35 -24.05
C ALA A 71 -5.53 11.20 -24.90
N GLN A 72 -6.44 10.30 -24.52
CA GLN A 72 -7.75 10.19 -25.16
C GLN A 72 -8.59 11.45 -25.01
N ILE A 73 -8.62 12.06 -23.82
CA ILE A 73 -9.32 13.33 -23.56
C ILE A 73 -8.78 14.44 -24.47
N ALA A 74 -7.47 14.46 -24.69
CA ALA A 74 -6.77 15.41 -25.56
C ALA A 74 -6.90 15.10 -27.06
N GLY A 75 -7.55 14.00 -27.45
CA GLY A 75 -7.67 13.57 -28.85
C GLY A 75 -6.39 13.00 -29.44
N LEU A 76 -5.44 12.59 -28.60
CA LEU A 76 -4.12 12.08 -29.00
C LEU A 76 -4.03 10.55 -28.95
N LEU A 77 -5.13 9.84 -28.71
CA LEU A 77 -5.11 8.36 -28.58
C LEU A 77 -4.76 7.65 -29.89
N GLU A 78 -5.19 8.21 -31.02
CA GLU A 78 -4.94 7.68 -32.36
C GLU A 78 -3.70 8.31 -33.02
N ALA A 79 -3.04 9.25 -32.33
CA ALA A 79 -1.83 9.87 -32.83
C ALA A 79 -0.63 8.91 -32.76
N ASP A 80 0.36 9.15 -33.61
CA ASP A 80 1.60 8.37 -33.60
C ASP A 80 2.29 8.43 -32.22
N ALA A 81 2.77 7.28 -31.75
CA ALA A 81 3.37 7.16 -30.42
C ALA A 81 4.64 8.03 -30.28
N GLY A 82 5.40 8.19 -31.36
CA GLY A 82 6.57 9.06 -31.42
C GLY A 82 6.19 10.54 -31.31
N PHE A 83 5.11 10.95 -31.98
CA PHE A 83 4.57 12.31 -31.85
C PHE A 83 4.12 12.63 -30.42
N VAL A 84 3.33 11.74 -29.80
CA VAL A 84 2.85 11.93 -28.43
C VAL A 84 3.99 12.01 -27.44
N LEU A 85 4.98 11.10 -27.56
CA LEU A 85 6.17 11.12 -26.71
C LEU A 85 6.98 12.41 -26.92
N GLY A 86 7.18 12.83 -28.18
CA GLY A 86 7.87 14.07 -28.51
C GLY A 86 7.22 15.29 -27.85
N ALA A 87 5.89 15.41 -27.91
CA ALA A 87 5.16 16.50 -27.26
C ALA A 87 5.34 16.49 -25.73
N MET A 88 5.36 15.31 -25.09
CA MET A 88 5.62 15.19 -23.65
C MET A 88 7.06 15.59 -23.29
N LEU A 89 8.03 15.23 -24.13
CA LEU A 89 9.44 15.58 -23.94
C LEU A 89 9.66 17.08 -24.02
N VAL A 90 9.00 17.80 -24.94
CA VAL A 90 9.09 19.27 -25.02
C VAL A 90 8.74 19.94 -23.69
N ILE A 91 7.68 19.45 -23.01
CA ILE A 91 7.28 19.98 -21.70
C ILE A 91 8.27 19.56 -20.60
N ALA A 92 8.82 18.34 -20.68
CA ALA A 92 9.82 17.86 -19.74
C ALA A 92 11.14 18.66 -19.83
N ASP A 93 11.60 18.96 -21.04
CA ASP A 93 12.79 19.76 -21.31
C ASP A 93 12.59 21.21 -20.84
N GLN A 94 11.39 21.77 -21.06
CA GLN A 94 11.05 23.10 -20.54
C GLN A 94 11.13 23.12 -19.01
N ARG A 95 10.65 22.07 -18.34
CA ARG A 95 10.79 21.93 -16.89
C ARG A 95 12.25 21.87 -16.45
N GLU A 96 13.09 21.12 -17.15
CA GLU A 96 14.53 21.04 -16.83
C GLU A 96 15.21 22.41 -16.96
N ARG A 97 14.83 23.20 -17.97
CA ARG A 97 15.32 24.58 -18.16
C ARG A 97 14.83 25.54 -17.09
N ASP A 98 13.55 25.47 -16.71
CA ASP A 98 12.93 26.39 -15.73
C ASP A 98 13.42 26.12 -14.29
N GLY A 99 13.95 24.92 -14.00
CA GLY A 99 14.60 24.55 -12.75
C GLY A 99 13.68 24.40 -11.53
N THR A 100 12.57 25.15 -11.47
CA THR A 100 11.58 25.08 -10.39
C THR A 100 10.14 25.11 -10.93
N TRP A 101 9.29 24.25 -10.38
CA TRP A 101 7.83 24.34 -10.51
C TRP A 101 7.26 24.88 -9.19
N PRO A 102 6.23 25.74 -9.23
CA PRO A 102 5.44 26.08 -10.42
C PRO A 102 6.02 27.26 -11.22
N SER A 103 6.30 27.05 -12.52
CA SER A 103 6.56 28.15 -13.47
C SER A 103 5.24 28.71 -14.02
N SER A 104 5.25 29.92 -14.58
CA SER A 104 4.06 30.54 -15.19
C SER A 104 3.46 29.67 -16.30
N VAL A 105 4.33 29.03 -17.09
CA VAL A 105 3.96 28.08 -18.14
C VAL A 105 3.27 26.85 -17.55
N PHE A 106 3.79 26.30 -16.45
CA PHE A 106 3.13 25.19 -15.75
C PHE A 106 1.71 25.56 -15.30
N LEU A 107 1.53 26.73 -14.68
CA LEU A 107 0.21 27.16 -14.20
C LEU A 107 -0.79 27.33 -15.34
N GLN A 108 -0.35 27.81 -16.51
CA GLN A 108 -1.20 27.92 -17.70
C GLN A 108 -1.65 26.53 -18.20
N TYR A 109 -0.73 25.59 -18.34
CA TYR A 109 -1.07 24.22 -18.74
C TYR A 109 -1.99 23.53 -17.73
N LYS A 110 -1.72 23.70 -16.44
CA LYS A 110 -2.57 23.17 -15.36
C LYS A 110 -3.99 23.74 -15.44
N ALA A 111 -4.13 25.06 -15.50
CA ALA A 111 -5.44 25.72 -15.53
C ALA A 111 -6.28 25.24 -16.73
N ARG A 112 -5.67 25.12 -17.91
CA ARG A 112 -6.34 24.58 -19.10
C ARG A 112 -6.76 23.12 -18.91
N GLY A 113 -5.88 22.28 -18.36
CA GLY A 113 -6.19 20.88 -18.08
C GLY A 113 -7.34 20.72 -17.08
N ASP A 114 -7.27 21.43 -15.96
CA ASP A 114 -8.29 21.40 -14.90
C ASP A 114 -9.67 21.84 -15.43
N ALA A 115 -9.72 22.87 -16.28
CA ALA A 115 -10.96 23.32 -16.91
C ALA A 115 -11.60 22.23 -17.79
N VAL A 116 -10.81 21.52 -18.60
CA VAL A 116 -11.31 20.42 -19.46
C VAL A 116 -11.79 19.24 -18.62
N LEU A 117 -11.05 18.89 -17.56
CA LEU A 117 -11.44 17.80 -16.65
C LEU A 117 -12.73 18.14 -15.89
N ALA A 118 -12.86 19.38 -15.42
CA ALA A 118 -14.06 19.87 -14.75
C ALA A 118 -15.28 19.85 -15.69
N ALA A 119 -15.12 20.33 -16.93
CA ALA A 119 -16.19 20.29 -17.93
C ALA A 119 -16.67 18.85 -18.22
N ARG A 120 -15.74 17.90 -18.33
CA ARG A 120 -16.10 16.48 -18.51
C ARG A 120 -16.70 15.83 -17.26
N ALA A 121 -16.30 16.25 -16.06
CA ALA A 121 -16.93 15.79 -14.83
C ALA A 121 -18.38 16.31 -14.73
N ALA A 122 -18.60 17.59 -15.06
CA ALA A 122 -19.93 18.19 -15.11
C ALA A 122 -20.83 17.51 -16.15
N ALA A 123 -20.33 17.25 -17.36
CA ALA A 123 -21.08 16.56 -18.41
C ALA A 123 -21.51 15.13 -18.01
N ARG A 124 -20.65 14.40 -17.28
CA ARG A 124 -20.99 13.07 -16.74
C ARG A 124 -22.05 13.13 -15.64
N LYS A 125 -21.99 14.13 -14.77
CA LYS A 125 -23.01 14.35 -13.72
C LYS A 125 -24.37 14.73 -14.34
N GLY A 126 -24.37 15.59 -15.35
CA GLY A 126 -25.59 16.01 -16.05
C GLY A 126 -26.30 14.85 -16.75
N ARG A 127 -25.57 13.93 -17.40
CA ARG A 127 -26.16 12.72 -18.00
C ARG A 127 -26.76 11.77 -16.95
N LYS A 128 -26.14 11.67 -15.77
CA LYS A 128 -26.66 10.80 -14.71
C LYS A 128 -27.96 11.35 -14.09
N GLN A 129 -28.11 12.67 -13.99
CA GLN A 129 -29.35 13.28 -13.50
C GLN A 129 -30.51 13.10 -14.48
N THR A 130 -30.26 13.11 -15.79
CA THR A 130 -31.33 12.91 -16.78
C THR A 130 -31.81 11.47 -16.97
N ASP A 131 -31.10 10.48 -16.41
CA ASP A 131 -31.47 9.05 -16.46
C ASP A 131 -32.16 8.57 -15.16
N ASP A 132 -32.06 9.33 -14.06
CA ASP A 132 -32.59 8.98 -12.74
C ASP A 132 -33.83 9.82 -12.33
N ASP A 133 -34.30 10.76 -13.17
CA ASP A 133 -35.46 11.64 -12.89
C ASP A 133 -36.84 10.94 -13.05
N ASP A 134 -36.90 9.60 -12.99
CA ASP A 134 -38.16 8.83 -12.97
C ASP A 134 -38.41 8.02 -11.68
N GLU A 135 -37.53 8.00 -10.66
CA GLU A 135 -37.89 7.39 -9.36
C GLU A 135 -37.29 8.10 -8.12
N ASP A 136 -38.16 8.90 -7.50
CA ASP A 136 -38.37 9.14 -6.05
C ASP A 136 -37.26 9.69 -5.14
N ASP A 137 -37.67 10.73 -4.41
CA ASP A 137 -37.02 11.35 -3.26
C ASP A 137 -36.58 10.31 -2.21
N THR A 138 -35.34 10.39 -1.72
CA THR A 138 -35.07 10.30 -0.27
C THR A 138 -33.71 10.87 0.11
N GLU A 139 -33.77 11.73 1.11
CA GLU A 139 -32.69 12.36 1.86
C GLU A 139 -31.58 11.39 2.28
N VAL A 140 -30.31 11.72 1.97
CA VAL A 140 -29.15 11.31 2.80
C VAL A 140 -28.13 12.45 2.88
N GLU A 141 -28.52 13.42 3.71
CA GLU A 141 -27.74 13.91 4.84
C GLU A 141 -26.24 14.25 4.65
N ALA A 142 -26.04 15.56 4.61
CA ALA A 142 -24.81 16.33 4.79
C ALA A 142 -24.09 16.06 6.13
N VAL A 143 -23.38 14.93 6.26
CA VAL A 143 -22.57 14.64 7.49
C VAL A 143 -21.05 14.76 7.28
N ALA A 144 -20.55 14.96 6.05
CA ALA A 144 -19.10 14.99 5.81
C ALA A 144 -18.42 16.38 5.93
N ALA A 145 -19.18 17.47 6.03
CA ALA A 145 -18.64 18.83 5.87
C ALA A 145 -18.19 19.54 7.15
N LEU A 146 -18.43 18.98 8.36
CA LEU A 146 -18.18 19.71 9.62
C LEU A 146 -16.92 19.31 10.41
N SER A 147 -16.02 18.46 9.87
CA SER A 147 -14.88 17.91 10.64
C SER A 147 -13.48 18.36 10.23
N GLN A 148 -13.33 19.35 9.34
CA GLN A 148 -11.98 19.80 8.91
C GLN A 148 -11.63 21.26 9.22
N GLU A 149 -12.50 22.02 9.87
CA GLU A 149 -12.24 23.43 10.18
C GLU A 149 -11.99 23.64 11.68
N SER A 150 -10.98 22.96 12.23
CA SER A 150 -10.51 23.16 13.62
C SER A 150 -9.07 22.68 13.82
N ARG A 151 -8.15 23.08 12.95
CA ARG A 151 -6.72 22.94 13.26
C ARG A 151 -5.94 24.04 12.54
N TYR A 152 -5.06 24.70 13.30
CA TYR A 152 -4.19 25.84 12.94
C TYR A 152 -4.76 27.25 13.20
N GLN A 153 -5.14 27.51 14.44
CA GLN A 153 -4.83 28.79 15.08
C GLN A 153 -4.29 28.49 16.48
N GLU A 154 -2.98 28.58 16.66
CA GLU A 154 -2.32 28.92 17.92
C GLU A 154 -0.80 28.97 17.67
N GLY A 155 -0.19 30.14 17.92
CA GLY A 155 1.26 30.30 17.83
C GLY A 155 1.77 31.71 17.52
N THR A 156 1.18 32.76 18.08
CA THR A 156 1.86 34.06 18.24
C THR A 156 1.85 34.46 19.71
N SER A 157 3.00 34.34 20.36
CA SER A 157 3.47 35.22 21.44
C SER A 157 4.99 35.08 21.53
#